data_AF-A0AAD4PKM8-F1
#
_entry.id   AF-A0AAD4PKM8-F1
#
_cell.length_a   1.000
_cell.length_b   1.000
_cell.length_c   1.000
_cell.angle_alpha   90.00
_cell.angle_beta   90.00
_cell.angle_gamma   90.00
#
_symmetry.space_group_name_H-M   'P 1'
#
loop_
_entity.id
_entity.type
_entity.pdbx_description
1 polymer ?
#
loop_
_entity_poly.entity_id
_entity_poly.type
_entity_poly.pdbx_seq_one_letter_code
_entity_poly.pdbx_strand_id
1 'polypeptide(L)'
;MGKKGKGKGNKLAKMSEEERARYLQMRADAEEETRRRKMQLIALYMKNKLKREDAFCRLNMAKINQEWRSILRQVKIQDLRREIVDVSQFFKEALKRKDQVIQRLIGDINSTEDMYANLQQSHMENIDKIIELHRSRIEFFRHIYEDDKRAVLREWNQDSAVFRSMQTEKQEQLECVFYQVEETTDKAVKDNHERYLDRVEDLKSGMQLKLEQITGQGESKLEGLWDEYQSVLAGYGKHIEGFYSEYVDLKQRDEESAQQISQQSYEIEHLIEQLSNLRLLAEEQQIKQQGLLEHRLSIKQQLTERFRELRTCVDKELEDEHRLFKLLSVESYNVVETLKGIMSKGETLSQLARICAKMETQREKMFMLPQLSREIIEIHEVQTPAEQEAVSDPLKEEVATLPQMETFWRRVNNVAVDVACLKQQKRQLEATNAQLKAQLQEYLINLNISSGSNSHIQGYLSRRPKSMSVDRVTQLRLQPKQVKSAMATAGGRRPMPENYVPSCEARISSSIRSRSLMRSKPQLAKIEIRAHFA
;
A
#
# COMPACT_ATOMS: atom_id res chain seq x y z
N MET A 1 -32.83 -89.22 -84.31
CA MET A 1 -32.48 -89.35 -85.75
C MET A 1 -31.02 -89.76 -85.88
N GLY A 2 -30.74 -90.98 -86.39
CA GLY A 2 -29.38 -91.48 -86.71
C GLY A 2 -28.42 -91.70 -85.52
N LYS A 3 -27.52 -92.69 -85.52
CA LYS A 3 -27.25 -93.82 -86.45
C LYS A 3 -26.72 -95.01 -85.63
N LYS A 4 -27.13 -96.24 -85.97
CA LYS A 4 -26.48 -97.47 -85.46
C LYS A 4 -25.03 -97.55 -85.99
N GLY A 5 -24.07 -97.77 -85.09
CA GLY A 5 -22.70 -98.20 -85.41
C GLY A 5 -22.31 -99.32 -84.44
N LYS A 6 -22.76 -100.56 -84.65
CA LYS A 6 -22.04 -101.59 -85.43
C LYS A 6 -20.61 -101.80 -84.89
N GLY A 7 -20.42 -102.88 -84.14
CA GLY A 7 -19.17 -103.16 -83.44
C GLY A 7 -17.98 -103.37 -84.37
N LYS A 8 -16.81 -102.93 -83.93
CA LYS A 8 -15.51 -103.30 -84.49
C LYS A 8 -14.84 -104.35 -83.60
N GLY A 9 -15.39 -105.57 -83.63
CA GLY A 9 -14.58 -106.76 -83.36
C GLY A 9 -13.51 -106.90 -84.45
N ASN A 10 -12.38 -107.55 -84.14
CA ASN A 10 -11.32 -107.93 -85.08
C ASN A 10 -10.70 -106.81 -85.96
N LYS A 11 -10.01 -105.86 -85.32
CA LYS A 11 -8.78 -105.27 -85.87
C LYS A 11 -7.56 -105.30 -84.93
N LEU A 12 -7.64 -106.09 -83.85
CA LEU A 12 -6.57 -106.28 -82.85
C LEU A 12 -6.15 -107.77 -82.71
N ALA A 13 -6.46 -108.59 -83.73
CA ALA A 13 -6.14 -110.02 -83.79
C ALA A 13 -5.24 -110.38 -85.00
N LYS A 14 -4.68 -109.36 -85.67
CA LYS A 14 -3.76 -109.44 -86.82
C LYS A 14 -2.74 -108.29 -86.81
N MET A 15 -2.40 -107.79 -85.62
CA MET A 15 -1.39 -106.73 -85.41
C MET A 15 -0.53 -107.13 -84.21
N SER A 16 0.73 -106.71 -84.21
CA SER A 16 1.71 -107.08 -83.18
C SER A 16 1.28 -106.55 -81.80
N GLU A 17 1.75 -107.17 -80.72
CA GLU A 17 1.42 -106.73 -79.36
C GLU A 17 1.82 -105.26 -79.11
N GLU A 18 2.88 -104.79 -79.75
CA GLU A 18 3.32 -103.38 -79.73
C GLU A 18 2.29 -102.41 -80.33
N GLU A 19 1.63 -102.78 -81.43
CA GLU A 19 0.60 -101.95 -82.07
C GLU A 19 -0.69 -101.92 -81.23
N ARG A 20 -0.98 -103.03 -80.54
CA ARG A 20 -2.08 -103.13 -79.58
C ARG A 20 -1.84 -102.25 -78.35
N ALA A 21 -0.62 -102.26 -77.82
CA ALA A 21 -0.18 -101.41 -76.72
C ALA A 21 -0.23 -99.93 -77.12
N ARG A 22 0.33 -99.54 -78.27
CA ARG A 22 0.29 -98.15 -78.76
C ARG A 22 -1.12 -97.62 -78.97
N TYR A 23 -2.07 -98.43 -79.46
CA TYR A 23 -3.46 -98.00 -79.60
C TYR A 23 -4.17 -97.80 -78.25
N LEU A 24 -3.92 -98.69 -77.28
CA LEU A 24 -4.43 -98.55 -75.92
C LEU A 24 -3.81 -97.35 -75.19
N GLN A 25 -2.51 -97.11 -75.39
CA GLN A 25 -1.80 -95.96 -74.85
C GLN A 25 -2.29 -94.65 -75.46
N MET A 26 -2.37 -94.53 -76.79
CA MET A 26 -2.94 -93.37 -77.48
C MET A 26 -4.38 -93.07 -77.04
N ARG A 27 -5.17 -94.11 -76.73
CA ARG A 27 -6.51 -93.95 -76.17
C ARG A 27 -6.49 -93.49 -74.72
N ALA A 28 -5.61 -94.05 -73.88
CA ALA A 28 -5.43 -93.61 -72.51
C ALA A 28 -4.95 -92.15 -72.45
N ASP A 29 -3.98 -91.78 -73.30
CA ASP A 29 -3.47 -90.42 -73.44
C ASP A 29 -4.58 -89.46 -73.90
N ALA A 30 -5.44 -89.85 -74.84
CA ALA A 30 -6.59 -89.05 -75.25
C ALA A 30 -7.66 -88.93 -74.14
N GLU A 31 -7.92 -90.00 -73.37
CA GLU A 31 -8.82 -89.97 -72.21
C GLU A 31 -8.22 -89.13 -71.06
N GLU A 32 -6.90 -89.14 -70.86
CA GLU A 32 -6.21 -88.24 -69.94
C GLU A 32 -6.17 -86.80 -70.42
N GLU A 33 -5.91 -86.53 -71.70
CA GLU A 33 -5.98 -85.19 -72.28
C GLU A 33 -7.38 -84.60 -72.14
N THR A 34 -8.42 -85.38 -72.42
CA THR A 34 -9.80 -84.91 -72.22
C THR A 34 -10.14 -84.72 -70.74
N ARG A 35 -9.58 -85.54 -69.82
CA ARG A 35 -9.68 -85.31 -68.36
C ARG A 35 -8.92 -84.03 -67.93
N ARG A 36 -7.71 -83.80 -68.43
CA ARG A 36 -6.89 -82.59 -68.21
C ARG A 36 -7.60 -81.35 -68.75
N ARG A 37 -8.12 -81.37 -69.98
CA ARG A 37 -8.91 -80.29 -70.59
C ARG A 37 -10.17 -79.97 -69.78
N LYS A 38 -10.91 -81.00 -69.31
CA LYS A 38 -12.06 -80.81 -68.41
C LYS A 38 -11.64 -80.18 -67.07
N MET A 39 -10.55 -80.65 -66.46
CA MET A 39 -10.06 -80.12 -65.18
C MET A 39 -9.52 -78.68 -65.32
N GLN A 40 -8.84 -78.36 -66.42
CA GLN A 40 -8.41 -77.00 -66.77
C GLN A 40 -9.61 -76.07 -67.01
N LEU A 41 -10.67 -76.54 -67.68
CA LEU A 41 -11.90 -75.77 -67.89
C LEU A 41 -12.61 -75.46 -66.56
N ILE A 42 -12.69 -76.45 -65.65
CA ILE A 42 -13.24 -76.26 -64.29
C ILE A 42 -12.38 -75.28 -63.49
N ALA A 43 -11.05 -75.42 -63.52
CA ALA A 43 -10.13 -74.51 -62.82
C ALA A 43 -10.20 -73.07 -63.36
N LEU A 44 -10.32 -72.90 -64.69
CA LEU A 44 -10.50 -71.61 -65.34
C LEU A 44 -11.85 -70.98 -64.98
N TYR A 45 -12.93 -71.78 -64.97
CA TYR A 45 -14.24 -71.34 -64.50
C TYR A 45 -14.18 -70.88 -63.05
N MET A 46 -13.56 -71.67 -62.15
CA MET A 46 -13.43 -71.32 -60.74
C MET A 46 -12.58 -70.05 -60.54
N LYS A 47 -11.46 -69.92 -61.25
CA LYS A 47 -10.62 -68.70 -61.24
C LYS A 47 -11.39 -67.47 -61.73
N ASN A 48 -12.22 -67.62 -62.76
CA ASN A 48 -13.06 -66.53 -63.27
C ASN A 48 -14.24 -66.21 -62.34
N LYS A 49 -14.80 -67.19 -61.64
CA LYS A 49 -15.81 -66.99 -60.59
C LYS A 49 -15.20 -66.23 -59.41
N LEU A 50 -14.07 -66.69 -58.88
CA LEU A 50 -13.32 -66.01 -57.80
C LEU A 50 -12.94 -64.57 -58.16
N LYS A 51 -12.46 -64.32 -59.38
CA LYS A 51 -12.19 -62.95 -59.86
C LYS A 51 -13.44 -62.06 -59.90
N ARG A 52 -14.60 -62.60 -60.26
CA ARG A 52 -15.87 -61.86 -60.22
C ARG A 52 -16.30 -61.59 -58.78
N GLU A 53 -16.21 -62.59 -57.90
CA GLU A 53 -16.54 -62.45 -56.48
C GLU A 53 -15.62 -61.42 -55.80
N ASP A 54 -14.31 -61.45 -56.02
CA ASP A 54 -13.37 -60.41 -55.54
C ASP A 54 -13.72 -59.01 -56.09
N ALA A 55 -14.03 -58.89 -57.38
CA ALA A 55 -14.47 -57.62 -57.96
C ALA A 55 -15.79 -57.11 -57.33
N PHE A 56 -16.76 -57.99 -57.07
CA PHE A 56 -18.00 -57.65 -56.36
C PHE A 56 -17.74 -57.30 -54.89
N CYS A 57 -16.85 -58.01 -54.20
CA CYS A 57 -16.45 -57.68 -52.82
C CYS A 57 -15.80 -56.29 -52.75
N ARG A 58 -14.90 -55.94 -53.68
CA ARG A 58 -14.30 -54.60 -53.77
C ARG A 58 -15.33 -53.52 -54.08
N LEU A 59 -16.25 -53.76 -55.02
CA LEU A 59 -17.34 -52.84 -55.35
C LEU A 59 -18.26 -52.61 -54.13
N ASN A 60 -18.66 -53.69 -53.45
CA ASN A 60 -19.53 -53.63 -52.29
C ASN A 60 -18.83 -52.93 -51.11
N MET A 61 -17.54 -53.20 -50.88
CA MET A 61 -16.72 -52.50 -49.89
C MET A 61 -16.62 -51.00 -50.21
N ALA A 62 -16.43 -50.63 -51.48
CA ALA A 62 -16.41 -49.23 -51.89
C ALA A 62 -17.76 -48.53 -51.68
N LYS A 63 -18.88 -49.20 -51.98
CA LYS A 63 -20.24 -48.71 -51.68
C LYS A 63 -20.45 -48.53 -50.18
N ILE A 64 -20.18 -49.55 -49.37
CA ILE A 64 -20.31 -49.52 -47.90
C ILE A 64 -19.46 -48.38 -47.32
N ASN A 65 -18.22 -48.21 -47.76
CA ASN A 65 -17.36 -47.11 -47.34
C ASN A 65 -17.89 -45.72 -47.76
N GLN A 66 -18.56 -45.61 -48.91
CA GLN A 66 -19.17 -44.36 -49.34
C GLN A 66 -20.40 -44.01 -48.48
N GLU A 67 -21.24 -44.99 -48.14
CA GLU A 67 -22.36 -44.80 -47.21
C GLU A 67 -21.86 -44.42 -45.81
N TRP A 68 -20.86 -45.12 -45.27
CA TRP A 68 -20.24 -44.76 -43.99
C TRP A 68 -19.65 -43.35 -43.99
N ARG A 69 -18.98 -42.93 -45.08
CA ARG A 69 -18.52 -41.54 -45.23
C ARG A 69 -19.67 -40.54 -45.28
N SER A 70 -20.80 -40.91 -45.87
CA SER A 70 -22.01 -40.08 -45.88
C SER A 70 -22.54 -39.87 -44.46
N ILE A 71 -22.78 -40.97 -43.74
CA ILE A 71 -23.27 -41.00 -42.35
C ILE A 71 -22.31 -40.24 -41.42
N LEU A 72 -21.00 -40.52 -41.45
CA LEU A 72 -20.01 -39.87 -40.60
C LEU A 72 -19.90 -38.36 -40.87
N ARG A 73 -20.00 -37.91 -42.12
CA ARG A 73 -20.06 -36.47 -42.44
C ARG A 73 -21.35 -35.85 -41.90
N GLN A 74 -22.49 -36.53 -42.02
CA GLN A 74 -23.76 -36.01 -41.52
C GLN A 74 -23.74 -35.87 -39.99
N VAL A 75 -23.22 -36.86 -39.26
CA VAL A 75 -22.99 -36.81 -37.81
C VAL A 75 -22.06 -35.65 -37.45
N LYS A 76 -20.86 -35.56 -38.06
CA LYS A 76 -19.92 -34.48 -37.71
C LYS A 76 -20.46 -33.08 -38.08
N ILE A 77 -21.29 -32.94 -39.11
CA ILE A 77 -21.99 -31.67 -39.40
C ILE A 77 -23.01 -31.33 -38.31
N GLN A 78 -23.72 -32.31 -37.74
CA GLN A 78 -24.61 -32.08 -36.60
C GLN A 78 -23.83 -31.69 -35.34
N ASP A 79 -22.72 -32.37 -35.06
CA ASP A 79 -21.86 -32.04 -33.90
C ASP A 79 -21.27 -30.63 -34.03
N LEU A 80 -20.68 -30.28 -35.19
CA LEU A 80 -20.16 -28.93 -35.45
C LEU A 80 -21.25 -27.85 -35.34
N ARG A 81 -22.49 -28.15 -35.72
CA ARG A 81 -23.62 -27.22 -35.53
C ARG A 81 -23.98 -27.03 -34.06
N ARG A 82 -23.91 -28.08 -33.24
CA ARG A 82 -24.09 -27.99 -31.78
C ARG A 82 -22.96 -27.17 -31.15
N GLU A 83 -21.71 -27.51 -31.46
CA GLU A 83 -20.51 -26.78 -31.01
C GLU A 83 -20.62 -25.27 -31.31
N ILE A 84 -21.07 -24.88 -32.51
CA ILE A 84 -21.30 -23.46 -32.88
C ILE A 84 -22.41 -22.81 -32.05
N VAL A 85 -23.51 -23.51 -31.76
CA VAL A 85 -24.60 -22.99 -30.93
C VAL A 85 -24.14 -22.82 -29.47
N ASP A 86 -23.46 -23.81 -28.91
CA ASP A 86 -22.95 -23.79 -27.54
C ASP A 86 -21.94 -22.64 -27.35
N VAL A 87 -21.01 -22.47 -28.30
CA VAL A 87 -20.06 -21.34 -28.33
C VAL A 87 -20.79 -19.99 -28.49
N SER A 88 -21.83 -19.91 -29.34
CA SER A 88 -22.66 -18.70 -29.49
C SER A 88 -23.38 -18.34 -28.20
N GLN A 89 -23.92 -19.33 -27.48
CA GLN A 89 -24.58 -19.13 -26.19
C GLN A 89 -23.57 -18.67 -25.13
N PHE A 90 -22.42 -19.34 -25.02
CA PHE A 90 -21.34 -18.95 -24.11
C PHE A 90 -20.93 -17.48 -24.32
N PHE A 91 -20.72 -17.05 -25.57
CA PHE A 91 -20.39 -15.66 -25.86
C PHE A 91 -21.53 -14.69 -25.52
N LYS A 92 -22.79 -15.04 -25.79
CA LYS A 92 -23.96 -14.21 -25.40
C LYS A 92 -24.07 -14.04 -23.89
N GLU A 93 -23.83 -15.10 -23.12
CA GLU A 93 -23.84 -15.02 -21.66
C GLU A 93 -22.64 -14.24 -21.11
N ALA A 94 -21.45 -14.41 -21.70
CA ALA A 94 -20.27 -13.63 -21.35
C ALA A 94 -20.44 -12.14 -21.64
N LEU A 95 -21.06 -11.79 -22.77
CA LEU A 95 -21.45 -10.41 -23.10
C LEU A 95 -22.46 -9.87 -22.08
N LYS A 96 -23.58 -10.57 -21.84
CA LYS A 96 -24.56 -10.16 -20.82
C LYS A 96 -23.94 -9.91 -19.44
N ARG A 97 -23.00 -10.76 -19.00
CA ARG A 97 -22.26 -10.58 -17.73
C ARG A 97 -21.38 -9.33 -17.76
N LYS A 98 -20.70 -9.05 -18.86
CA LYS A 98 -19.91 -7.82 -19.04
C LYS A 98 -20.80 -6.57 -19.09
N ASP A 99 -21.90 -6.61 -19.83
CA ASP A 99 -22.86 -5.50 -19.92
C ASP A 99 -23.47 -5.18 -18.55
N GLN A 100 -23.80 -6.19 -17.75
CA GLN A 100 -24.25 -5.99 -16.36
C GLN A 100 -23.20 -5.32 -15.47
N VAL A 101 -21.92 -5.67 -15.63
CA VAL A 101 -20.83 -4.98 -14.90
C VAL A 101 -20.68 -3.54 -15.38
N ILE A 102 -20.73 -3.29 -16.70
CA ILE A 102 -20.67 -1.94 -17.28
C ILE A 102 -21.83 -1.08 -16.76
N GLN A 103 -23.06 -1.60 -16.74
CA GLN A 103 -24.23 -0.87 -16.23
C GLN A 103 -24.13 -0.54 -14.73
N ARG A 104 -23.56 -1.45 -13.91
CA ARG A 104 -23.26 -1.14 -12.49
C ARG A 104 -22.22 -0.03 -12.37
N LEU A 105 -21.10 -0.14 -13.09
CA LEU A 105 -20.05 0.87 -13.07
C LEU A 105 -20.53 2.25 -13.53
N ILE A 106 -21.45 2.31 -14.52
CA ILE A 106 -22.09 3.57 -14.93
C ILE A 106 -22.98 4.12 -13.80
N GLY A 107 -23.76 3.26 -13.13
CA GLY A 107 -24.56 3.67 -11.97
C GLY A 107 -23.69 4.17 -10.80
N ASP A 108 -22.58 3.49 -10.52
CA ASP A 108 -21.61 3.88 -9.49
C ASP A 108 -20.97 5.23 -9.84
N ILE A 109 -20.54 5.43 -11.10
CA ILE A 109 -20.00 6.72 -11.58
C ILE A 109 -21.02 7.84 -11.38
N ASN A 110 -22.25 7.69 -11.89
CA ASN A 110 -23.29 8.71 -11.74
C ASN A 110 -23.56 9.04 -10.27
N SER A 111 -23.62 8.03 -9.39
CA SER A 111 -23.78 8.23 -7.94
C SER A 111 -22.59 8.98 -7.32
N THR A 112 -21.36 8.70 -7.76
CA THR A 112 -20.18 9.46 -7.31
C THR A 112 -20.14 10.89 -7.84
N GLU A 113 -20.63 11.14 -9.05
CA GLU A 113 -20.78 12.49 -9.62
C GLU A 113 -21.84 13.29 -8.86
N ASP A 114 -23.00 12.70 -8.56
CA ASP A 114 -24.05 13.31 -7.72
C ASP A 114 -23.52 13.63 -6.31
N MET A 115 -22.80 12.70 -5.67
CA MET A 115 -22.17 12.94 -4.36
C MET A 115 -21.13 14.06 -4.43
N TYR A 116 -20.31 14.11 -5.48
CA TYR A 116 -19.32 15.16 -5.70
C TYR A 116 -19.98 16.54 -5.92
N ALA A 117 -21.03 16.61 -6.74
CA ALA A 117 -21.78 17.84 -7.00
C ALA A 117 -22.42 18.39 -5.71
N ASN A 118 -23.07 17.52 -4.92
CA ASN A 118 -23.65 17.88 -3.62
C ASN A 118 -22.58 18.36 -2.62
N LEU A 119 -21.42 17.69 -2.55
CA LEU A 119 -20.31 18.10 -1.70
C LEU A 119 -19.74 19.46 -2.13
N GLN A 120 -19.55 19.68 -3.44
CA GLN A 120 -19.07 20.94 -3.98
C GLN A 120 -20.06 22.08 -3.72
N GLN A 121 -21.36 21.86 -3.87
CA GLN A 121 -22.39 22.83 -3.51
C GLN A 121 -22.34 23.17 -2.02
N SER A 122 -22.34 22.16 -1.14
CA SER A 122 -22.29 22.37 0.31
C SER A 122 -21.02 23.13 0.74
N HIS A 123 -19.87 22.82 0.12
CA HIS A 123 -18.62 23.55 0.34
C HIS A 123 -18.71 25.01 -0.10
N MET A 124 -19.33 25.29 -1.27
CA MET A 124 -19.54 26.67 -1.74
C MET A 124 -20.44 27.45 -0.78
N GLU A 125 -21.59 26.89 -0.40
CA GLU A 125 -22.51 27.51 0.58
C GLU A 125 -21.83 27.80 1.92
N ASN A 126 -20.88 26.96 2.35
CA ASN A 126 -20.13 27.18 3.58
C ASN A 126 -19.08 28.28 3.42
N ILE A 127 -18.43 28.40 2.25
CA ILE A 127 -17.57 29.53 1.91
C ILE A 127 -18.38 30.84 1.87
N ASP A 128 -19.56 30.85 1.27
CA ASP A 128 -20.42 32.03 1.20
C ASP A 128 -20.83 32.50 2.61
N LYS A 129 -21.25 31.59 3.50
CA LYS A 129 -21.53 31.88 4.92
C LYS A 129 -20.31 32.47 5.65
N ILE A 130 -19.10 31.97 5.37
CA ILE A 130 -17.85 32.50 5.93
C ILE A 130 -17.60 33.93 5.40
N ILE A 131 -17.80 34.17 4.10
CA ILE A 131 -17.65 35.50 3.47
C ILE A 131 -18.66 36.49 4.08
N GLU A 132 -19.92 36.10 4.27
CA GLU A 132 -20.95 36.93 4.91
C GLU A 132 -20.62 37.26 6.38
N LEU A 133 -20.13 36.29 7.14
CA LEU A 133 -19.66 36.50 8.52
C LEU A 133 -18.46 37.45 8.56
N HIS A 134 -17.51 37.35 7.63
CA HIS A 134 -16.40 38.29 7.54
C HIS A 134 -16.85 39.69 7.08
N ARG A 135 -17.78 39.80 6.12
CA ARG A 135 -18.36 41.10 5.70
C ARG A 135 -19.07 41.81 6.85
N SER A 136 -19.96 41.11 7.57
CA SER A 136 -20.65 41.68 8.74
C SER A 136 -19.70 42.07 9.86
N ARG A 137 -18.63 41.29 10.10
CA ARG A 137 -17.58 41.65 11.07
C ARG A 137 -16.76 42.88 10.64
N ILE A 138 -16.45 43.04 9.35
CA ILE A 138 -15.77 44.23 8.82
C ILE A 138 -16.67 45.45 8.96
N GLU A 139 -17.97 45.32 8.64
CA GLU A 139 -18.96 46.39 8.77
C GLU A 139 -19.12 46.84 10.24
N PHE A 140 -19.18 45.89 11.17
CA PHE A 140 -19.19 46.17 12.61
C PHE A 140 -17.96 46.98 13.06
N PHE A 141 -16.75 46.58 12.65
CA PHE A 141 -15.54 47.34 12.96
C PHE A 141 -15.49 48.71 12.27
N ARG A 142 -16.05 48.83 11.05
CA ARG A 142 -16.17 50.12 10.35
C ARG A 142 -17.08 51.07 11.13
N HIS A 143 -18.25 50.61 11.58
CA HIS A 143 -19.15 51.42 12.39
C HIS A 143 -18.50 51.89 13.70
N ILE A 144 -17.83 50.99 14.45
CA ILE A 144 -17.10 51.37 15.67
C ILE A 144 -16.04 52.42 15.36
N TYR A 145 -15.21 52.21 14.34
CA TYR A 145 -14.17 53.17 13.96
C TYR A 145 -14.77 54.54 13.53
N GLU A 146 -15.88 54.55 12.81
CA GLU A 146 -16.58 55.78 12.43
C GLU A 146 -17.23 56.49 13.62
N ASP A 147 -17.75 55.76 14.62
CA ASP A 147 -18.30 56.30 15.86
C ASP A 147 -17.18 56.87 16.76
N ASP A 148 -16.09 56.13 16.97
CA ASP A 148 -14.91 56.56 17.74
C ASP A 148 -14.27 57.80 17.11
N LYS A 149 -14.08 57.80 15.78
CA LYS A 149 -13.61 58.97 15.03
C LYS A 149 -14.55 60.17 15.22
N ARG A 150 -15.87 59.95 15.21
CA ARG A 150 -16.88 61.01 15.46
C ARG A 150 -16.91 61.45 16.93
N ALA A 151 -16.52 60.62 17.89
CA ALA A 151 -16.34 61.02 19.29
C ALA A 151 -15.11 61.93 19.44
N VAL A 152 -13.93 61.45 19.05
CA VAL A 152 -12.65 62.18 19.15
C VAL A 152 -12.70 63.52 18.41
N LEU A 153 -13.31 63.58 17.22
CA LEU A 153 -13.47 64.85 16.49
C LEU A 153 -14.43 65.82 17.18
N ARG A 154 -15.44 65.35 17.92
CA ARG A 154 -16.32 66.23 18.71
C ARG A 154 -15.60 66.79 19.93
N GLU A 155 -14.88 65.94 20.66
CA GLU A 155 -14.04 66.33 21.80
C GLU A 155 -12.99 67.36 21.36
N TRP A 156 -12.22 67.07 20.31
CA TRP A 156 -11.24 68.01 19.76
C TRP A 156 -11.84 69.37 19.36
N ASN A 157 -13.01 69.37 18.72
CA ASN A 157 -13.67 70.62 18.33
C ASN A 157 -14.18 71.41 19.55
N GLN A 158 -14.64 70.72 20.59
CA GLN A 158 -15.05 71.33 21.86
C GLN A 158 -13.85 71.94 22.58
N ASP A 159 -12.78 71.17 22.76
CA ASP A 159 -11.53 71.63 23.39
C ASP A 159 -10.91 72.79 22.60
N SER A 160 -10.91 72.71 21.27
CA SER A 160 -10.46 73.81 20.40
C SER A 160 -11.28 75.09 20.59
N ALA A 161 -12.60 74.98 20.78
CA ALA A 161 -13.46 76.13 21.02
C ALA A 161 -13.21 76.74 22.40
N VAL A 162 -13.07 75.90 23.44
CA VAL A 162 -12.72 76.33 24.81
C VAL A 162 -11.35 77.00 24.83
N PHE A 163 -10.34 76.41 24.18
CA PHE A 163 -8.98 76.98 24.13
C PHE A 163 -8.96 78.33 23.41
N ARG A 164 -9.67 78.48 22.29
CA ARG A 164 -9.81 79.79 21.61
C ARG A 164 -10.48 80.83 22.49
N SER A 165 -11.57 80.46 23.18
CA SER A 165 -12.28 81.37 24.10
C SER A 165 -11.39 81.80 25.27
N MET A 166 -10.58 80.89 25.81
CA MET A 166 -9.61 81.19 26.85
C MET A 166 -8.47 82.07 26.31
N GLN A 167 -7.99 81.81 25.09
CA GLN A 167 -6.97 82.63 24.45
C GLN A 167 -7.45 84.07 24.23
N THR A 168 -8.69 84.27 23.75
CA THR A 168 -9.25 85.63 23.60
C THR A 168 -9.42 86.32 24.94
N GLU A 169 -9.94 85.64 25.97
CA GLU A 169 -10.07 86.21 27.32
C GLU A 169 -8.70 86.61 27.92
N LYS A 170 -7.67 85.78 27.73
CA LYS A 170 -6.30 86.10 28.21
C LYS A 170 -5.62 87.18 27.39
N GLN A 171 -5.92 87.29 26.10
CA GLN A 171 -5.42 88.39 25.28
C GLN A 171 -6.08 89.72 25.68
N GLU A 172 -7.40 89.76 25.87
CA GLU A 172 -8.11 90.94 26.39
C GLU A 172 -7.55 91.38 27.76
N GLN A 173 -7.32 90.42 28.68
CA GLN A 173 -6.70 90.71 29.97
C GLN A 173 -5.29 91.29 29.85
N LEU A 174 -4.47 90.79 28.91
CA LEU A 174 -3.12 91.29 28.69
C LEU A 174 -3.13 92.67 28.04
N GLU A 175 -4.03 92.94 27.10
CA GLU A 175 -4.22 94.25 26.46
C GLU A 175 -4.65 95.31 27.49
N CYS A 176 -5.54 94.97 28.44
CA CYS A 176 -5.89 95.85 29.55
C CYS A 176 -4.68 96.16 30.46
N VAL A 177 -3.88 95.15 30.82
CA VAL A 177 -2.66 95.35 31.63
C VAL A 177 -1.63 96.20 30.89
N PHE A 178 -1.45 95.95 29.59
CA PHE A 178 -0.53 96.71 28.74
C PHE A 178 -0.93 98.19 28.68
N TYR A 179 -2.20 98.48 28.40
CA TYR A 179 -2.73 99.85 28.39
C TYR A 179 -2.57 100.55 29.74
N GLN A 180 -2.81 99.85 30.85
CA GLN A 180 -2.59 100.41 32.20
C GLN A 180 -1.11 100.71 32.47
N VAL A 181 -0.20 99.84 32.03
CA VAL A 181 1.25 100.08 32.12
C VAL A 181 1.63 101.30 31.29
N GLU A 182 1.22 101.38 30.02
CA GLU A 182 1.47 102.53 29.14
C GLU A 182 0.99 103.84 29.79
N GLU A 183 -0.25 103.88 30.30
CA GLU A 183 -0.81 105.07 30.95
C GLU A 183 0.01 105.48 32.19
N THR A 184 0.49 104.52 32.99
CA THR A 184 1.35 104.83 34.15
C THR A 184 2.75 105.29 33.75
N THR A 185 3.33 104.74 32.67
CA THR A 185 4.62 105.20 32.16
C THR A 185 4.51 106.60 31.55
N ASP A 186 3.44 106.90 30.82
CA ASP A 186 3.17 108.21 30.25
C ASP A 186 2.99 109.28 31.32
N LYS A 187 2.25 108.96 32.39
CA LYS A 187 2.13 109.82 33.58
C LYS A 187 3.49 110.04 34.23
N ALA A 188 4.27 108.99 34.47
CA ALA A 188 5.60 109.11 35.06
C ALA A 188 6.59 109.90 34.18
N VAL A 189 6.49 109.81 32.85
CA VAL A 189 7.28 110.62 31.91
C VAL A 189 6.86 112.10 31.98
N LYS A 190 5.55 112.40 32.02
CA LYS A 190 5.03 113.77 32.19
C LYS A 190 5.45 114.38 33.52
N ASP A 191 5.22 113.68 34.64
CA ASP A 191 5.63 114.11 35.98
C ASP A 191 7.15 114.39 36.07
N ASN A 192 7.98 113.54 35.45
CA ASN A 192 9.43 113.75 35.40
C ASN A 192 9.82 114.92 34.48
N HIS A 193 9.07 115.16 33.40
CA HIS A 193 9.28 116.28 32.50
C HIS A 193 8.91 117.61 33.17
N GLU A 194 7.78 117.69 33.86
CA GLU A 194 7.37 118.85 34.66
C GLU A 194 8.42 119.18 35.74
N ARG A 195 8.85 118.18 36.53
CA ARG A 195 9.94 118.34 37.52
C ARG A 195 11.28 118.76 36.89
N TYR A 196 11.53 118.40 35.64
CA TYR A 196 12.70 118.85 34.90
C TYR A 196 12.54 120.32 34.46
N LEU A 197 11.37 120.72 33.97
CA LEU A 197 11.06 122.10 33.62
C LEU A 197 11.15 123.02 34.85
N ASP A 198 10.59 122.63 35.99
CA ASP A 198 10.71 123.38 37.26
C ASP A 198 12.18 123.63 37.62
N ARG A 199 13.02 122.58 37.59
CA ARG A 199 14.47 122.70 37.82
C ARG A 199 15.15 123.59 36.78
N VAL A 200 14.68 123.59 35.53
CA VAL A 200 15.22 124.45 34.48
C VAL A 200 14.81 125.90 34.70
N GLU A 201 13.61 126.20 35.21
CA GLU A 201 13.21 127.58 35.57
C GLU A 201 13.96 128.09 36.81
N ASP A 202 14.17 127.25 37.82
CA ASP A 202 15.05 127.54 38.97
C ASP A 202 16.49 127.84 38.51
N LEU A 203 17.05 127.02 37.60
CA LEU A 203 18.37 127.26 37.03
C LEU A 203 18.41 128.52 36.15
N LYS A 204 17.37 128.77 35.36
CA LYS A 204 17.28 129.92 34.45
C LYS A 204 17.20 131.23 35.22
N SER A 205 16.38 131.30 36.27
CA SER A 205 16.30 132.46 37.17
C SER A 205 17.63 132.73 37.89
N GLY A 206 18.35 131.67 38.31
CA GLY A 206 19.69 131.79 38.89
C GLY A 206 20.82 132.08 37.88
N MET A 207 20.65 131.73 36.60
CA MET A 207 21.68 131.88 35.57
C MET A 207 21.54 133.17 34.76
N GLN A 208 20.35 133.79 34.71
CA GLN A 208 20.13 135.06 34.01
C GLN A 208 20.96 136.21 34.61
N LEU A 209 21.22 136.19 35.93
CA LEU A 209 22.15 137.10 36.62
C LEU A 209 23.64 136.78 36.40
N LYS A 210 23.98 135.56 35.97
CA LYS A 210 25.36 135.12 35.68
C LYS A 210 25.73 135.28 34.21
N LEU A 211 24.74 135.22 33.31
CA LEU A 211 24.94 135.39 31.87
C LEU A 211 25.54 136.76 31.54
N GLU A 212 25.04 137.84 32.14
CA GLU A 212 25.59 139.20 31.93
C GLU A 212 27.04 139.37 32.47
N GLN A 213 27.49 138.54 33.42
CA GLN A 213 28.87 138.54 33.89
C GLN A 213 29.81 137.66 33.05
N ILE A 214 29.29 136.60 32.43
CA ILE A 214 30.11 135.58 31.75
C ILE A 214 30.25 135.86 30.25
N THR A 215 29.27 136.50 29.58
CA THR A 215 29.37 136.82 28.14
C THR A 215 30.65 137.61 27.81
N GLY A 216 30.96 138.66 28.58
CA GLY A 216 32.19 139.45 28.41
C GLY A 216 33.50 138.74 28.77
N GLN A 217 33.47 137.55 29.39
CA GLN A 217 34.65 136.75 29.73
C GLN A 217 34.78 135.48 28.89
N GLY A 218 33.67 135.03 28.28
CA GLY A 218 33.59 133.79 27.50
C GLY A 218 34.23 133.91 26.13
N GLU A 219 33.99 135.02 25.42
CA GLU A 219 34.41 135.22 24.03
C GLU A 219 35.93 135.03 23.85
N SER A 220 36.75 135.65 24.71
CA SER A 220 38.22 135.51 24.68
C SER A 220 38.75 134.15 25.14
N LYS A 221 37.96 133.35 25.89
CA LYS A 221 38.34 131.98 26.28
C LYS A 221 37.92 130.94 25.24
N LEU A 222 36.86 131.21 24.49
CA LEU A 222 36.34 130.31 23.48
C LEU A 222 37.34 130.14 22.32
N GLU A 223 37.97 131.24 21.89
CA GLU A 223 39.03 131.23 20.86
C GLU A 223 40.25 130.41 21.31
N GLY A 224 40.71 130.57 22.56
CA GLY A 224 41.86 129.81 23.07
C GLY A 224 41.61 128.30 23.21
N LEU A 225 40.43 127.90 23.70
CA LEU A 225 40.06 126.49 23.80
C LEU A 225 39.80 125.83 22.44
N TRP A 226 39.45 126.62 21.41
CA TRP A 226 39.25 126.13 20.05
C TRP A 226 40.56 125.66 19.40
N ASP A 227 41.64 126.41 19.59
CA ASP A 227 42.98 126.03 19.10
C ASP A 227 43.55 124.80 19.84
N GLU A 228 43.29 124.67 21.15
CA GLU A 228 43.65 123.47 21.91
C GLU A 228 42.84 122.24 21.44
N TYR A 229 41.54 122.39 21.18
CA TYR A 229 40.68 121.31 20.68
C TYR A 229 41.09 120.83 19.28
N GLN A 230 41.44 121.75 18.37
CA GLN A 230 42.04 121.42 17.06
C GLN A 230 43.32 120.58 17.20
N SER A 231 44.20 120.95 18.14
CA SER A 231 45.46 120.23 18.40
C SER A 231 45.22 118.80 18.92
N VAL A 232 44.28 118.63 19.87
CA VAL A 232 43.91 117.32 20.42
C VAL A 232 43.24 116.43 19.36
N LEU A 233 42.36 116.98 18.53
CA LEU A 233 41.75 116.25 17.41
C LEU A 233 42.80 115.76 16.39
N ALA A 234 43.78 116.60 16.04
CA ALA A 234 44.88 116.20 15.16
C ALA A 234 45.77 115.10 15.75
N GLY A 235 45.92 115.07 17.09
CA GLY A 235 46.58 113.98 17.82
C GLY A 235 45.77 112.67 17.78
N TYR A 236 44.46 112.74 18.06
CA TYR A 236 43.57 111.58 17.98
C TYR A 236 43.48 111.01 16.56
N GLY A 237 43.42 111.84 15.52
CA GLY A 237 43.39 111.39 14.12
C GLY A 237 44.60 110.50 13.78
N LYS A 238 45.81 110.96 14.11
CA LYS A 238 47.06 110.19 13.89
C LYS A 238 47.14 108.90 14.72
N HIS A 239 46.50 108.86 15.87
CA HIS A 239 46.45 107.65 16.70
C HIS A 239 45.42 106.65 16.15
N ILE A 240 44.26 107.12 15.71
CA ILE A 240 43.15 106.30 15.21
C ILE A 240 43.46 105.71 13.82
N GLU A 241 44.23 106.39 12.95
CA GLU A 241 44.62 105.84 11.64
C GLU A 241 45.30 104.46 11.72
N GLY A 242 46.15 104.24 12.74
CA GLY A 242 46.80 102.95 12.96
C GLY A 242 45.80 101.84 13.31
N PHE A 243 44.96 102.08 14.33
CA PHE A 243 43.91 101.14 14.73
C PHE A 243 42.84 100.92 13.66
N TYR A 244 42.58 101.91 12.81
CA TYR A 244 41.65 101.77 11.70
C TYR A 244 42.18 100.81 10.63
N SER A 245 43.49 100.86 10.32
CA SER A 245 44.12 99.87 9.42
C SER A 245 44.05 98.46 10.00
N GLU A 246 44.39 98.29 11.28
CA GLU A 246 44.31 96.98 11.95
C GLU A 246 42.87 96.45 12.02
N TYR A 247 41.89 97.32 12.27
CA TYR A 247 40.46 96.96 12.28
C TYR A 247 39.95 96.56 10.88
N VAL A 248 40.37 97.25 9.82
CA VAL A 248 40.01 96.88 8.43
C VAL A 248 40.60 95.53 8.06
N ASP A 249 41.87 95.27 8.39
CA ASP A 249 42.53 93.98 8.20
C ASP A 249 41.83 92.85 8.97
N LEU A 250 41.41 93.13 10.22
CA LEU A 250 40.69 92.15 11.05
C LEU A 250 39.30 91.87 10.49
N LYS A 251 38.56 92.92 10.10
CA LYS A 251 37.23 92.80 9.48
C LYS A 251 37.29 92.00 8.18
N GLN A 252 38.29 92.23 7.33
CA GLN A 252 38.44 91.48 6.09
C GLN A 252 38.71 89.99 6.36
N ARG A 253 39.57 89.65 7.34
CA ARG A 253 39.78 88.24 7.75
C ARG A 253 38.51 87.61 8.33
N ASP A 254 37.69 88.38 9.04
CA ASP A 254 36.42 87.91 9.60
C ASP A 254 35.37 87.67 8.49
N GLU A 255 35.31 88.54 7.48
CA GLU A 255 34.48 88.35 6.27
C GLU A 255 34.95 87.15 5.42
N GLU A 256 36.26 86.95 5.25
CA GLU A 256 36.83 85.77 4.58
C GLU A 256 36.53 84.48 5.38
N SER A 257 36.64 84.52 6.71
CA SER A 257 36.33 83.39 7.59
C SER A 257 34.83 83.06 7.58
N ALA A 258 33.96 84.06 7.60
CA ALA A 258 32.51 83.89 7.51
C ALA A 258 32.09 83.28 6.16
N GLN A 259 32.74 83.66 5.06
CA GLN A 259 32.52 83.02 3.75
C GLN A 259 32.96 81.55 3.74
N GLN A 260 34.10 81.21 4.35
CA GLN A 260 34.55 79.82 4.47
C GLN A 260 33.62 78.99 5.36
N ILE A 261 33.16 79.53 6.50
CA ILE A 261 32.18 78.89 7.38
C ILE A 261 30.86 78.63 6.65
N SER A 262 30.40 79.59 5.84
CA SER A 262 29.18 79.44 5.02
C SER A 262 29.32 78.32 3.99
N GLN A 263 30.44 78.27 3.25
CA GLN A 263 30.73 77.22 2.28
C GLN A 263 30.82 75.84 2.94
N GLN A 264 31.54 75.71 4.07
CA GLN A 264 31.64 74.47 4.82
C GLN A 264 30.29 74.04 5.42
N SER A 265 29.46 74.97 5.87
CA SER A 265 28.12 74.66 6.38
C SER A 265 27.23 74.07 5.28
N TYR A 266 27.27 74.63 4.07
CA TYR A 266 26.57 74.09 2.90
C TYR A 266 27.09 72.69 2.49
N GLU A 267 28.41 72.47 2.49
CA GLU A 267 28.98 71.14 2.23
C GLU A 267 28.57 70.12 3.29
N ILE A 268 28.52 70.52 4.57
CA ILE A 268 28.06 69.67 5.69
C ILE A 268 26.58 69.31 5.53
N GLU A 269 25.70 70.28 5.23
CA GLU A 269 24.28 70.02 4.97
C GLU A 269 24.09 69.06 3.80
N HIS A 270 24.80 69.27 2.69
CA HIS A 270 24.73 68.39 1.53
C HIS A 270 25.22 66.96 1.84
N LEU A 271 26.30 66.80 2.61
CA LEU A 271 26.78 65.50 3.07
C LEU A 271 25.81 64.83 4.06
N ILE A 272 25.09 65.60 4.88
CA ILE A 272 24.04 65.09 5.76
C ILE A 272 22.85 64.57 4.95
N GLU A 273 22.41 65.27 3.90
CA GLU A 273 21.37 64.78 2.98
C GLU A 273 21.81 63.51 2.23
N GLN A 274 23.05 63.46 1.74
CA GLN A 274 23.59 62.25 1.13
C GLN A 274 23.61 61.08 2.12
N LEU A 275 24.02 61.32 3.38
CA LEU A 275 24.01 60.30 4.44
C LEU A 275 22.60 59.84 4.81
N SER A 276 21.60 60.73 4.88
CA SER A 276 20.21 60.33 5.15
C SER A 276 19.63 59.50 4.01
N ASN A 277 19.90 59.89 2.76
CA ASN A 277 19.47 59.13 1.58
C ASN A 277 20.11 57.74 1.52
N LEU A 278 21.42 57.63 1.81
CA LEU A 278 22.12 56.35 1.89
C LEU A 278 21.62 55.45 3.03
N ARG A 279 21.26 56.03 4.19
CA ARG A 279 20.62 55.28 5.30
C ARG A 279 19.25 54.75 4.89
N LEU A 280 18.40 55.56 4.28
CA LEU A 280 17.09 55.14 3.79
C LEU A 280 17.20 53.97 2.78
N LEU A 281 18.11 54.09 1.82
CA LEU A 281 18.40 53.03 0.84
C LEU A 281 18.90 51.74 1.51
N ALA A 282 19.75 51.84 2.53
CA ALA A 282 20.24 50.68 3.27
C ALA A 282 19.12 50.00 4.08
N GLU A 283 18.25 50.77 4.74
CA GLU A 283 17.07 50.25 5.47
C GLU A 283 16.07 49.59 4.52
N GLU A 284 15.73 50.22 3.39
CA GLU A 284 14.89 49.61 2.36
C GLU A 284 15.48 48.28 1.86
N GLN A 285 16.78 48.26 1.58
CA GLN A 285 17.46 47.05 1.09
C GLN A 285 17.51 45.96 2.16
N GLN A 286 17.68 46.31 3.43
CA GLN A 286 17.59 45.38 4.55
C GLN A 286 16.19 44.77 4.67
N ILE A 287 15.13 45.59 4.63
CA ILE A 287 13.73 45.13 4.68
C ILE A 287 13.43 44.19 3.50
N LYS A 288 13.84 44.58 2.28
CA LYS A 288 13.67 43.76 1.05
C LYS A 288 14.40 42.42 1.18
N GLN A 289 15.63 42.39 1.69
CA GLN A 289 16.37 41.14 1.91
C GLN A 289 15.77 40.29 3.03
N GLN A 290 15.27 40.91 4.10
CA GLN A 290 14.63 40.19 5.21
C GLN A 290 13.34 39.50 4.75
N GLY A 291 12.47 40.19 4.01
CA GLY A 291 11.27 39.58 3.42
C GLY A 291 11.59 38.45 2.43
N LEU A 292 12.64 38.59 1.61
CA LEU A 292 13.14 37.52 0.74
C LEU A 292 13.66 36.30 1.52
N LEU A 293 14.33 36.52 2.65
CA LEU A 293 14.80 35.45 3.53
C LEU A 293 13.64 34.72 4.22
N GLU A 294 12.68 35.46 4.77
CA GLU A 294 11.47 34.92 5.41
C GLU A 294 10.64 34.09 4.41
N HIS A 295 10.46 34.57 3.18
CA HIS A 295 9.78 33.83 2.12
C HIS A 295 10.52 32.53 1.75
N ARG A 296 11.86 32.58 1.58
CA ARG A 296 12.69 31.39 1.31
C ARG A 296 12.67 30.40 2.48
N LEU A 297 12.65 30.86 3.72
CA LEU A 297 12.54 30.02 4.91
C LEU A 297 11.17 29.34 4.98
N SER A 298 10.08 30.04 4.65
CA SER A 298 8.73 29.47 4.56
C SER A 298 8.65 28.37 3.49
N ILE A 299 9.18 28.62 2.28
CA ILE A 299 9.25 27.59 1.22
C ILE A 299 10.09 26.39 1.69
N LYS A 300 11.24 26.61 2.32
CA LYS A 300 12.07 25.53 2.87
C LYS A 300 11.31 24.70 3.90
N GLN A 301 10.58 25.34 4.82
CA GLN A 301 9.77 24.64 5.82
C GLN A 301 8.69 23.80 5.15
N GLN A 302 7.91 24.37 4.23
CA GLN A 302 6.88 23.63 3.49
C GLN A 302 7.44 22.42 2.73
N LEU A 303 8.57 22.58 2.02
CA LEU A 303 9.24 21.47 1.34
C LEU A 303 9.76 20.39 2.31
N THR A 304 10.22 20.80 3.50
CA THR A 304 10.69 19.87 4.54
C THR A 304 9.52 19.08 5.14
N GLU A 305 8.37 19.73 5.35
CA GLU A 305 7.13 19.10 5.79
C GLU A 305 6.65 18.07 4.74
N ARG A 306 6.55 18.48 3.46
CA ARG A 306 6.17 17.57 2.35
C ARG A 306 7.14 16.40 2.19
N PHE A 307 8.43 16.61 2.35
CA PHE A 307 9.42 15.52 2.33
C PHE A 307 9.25 14.56 3.51
N ARG A 308 8.93 15.07 4.70
CA ARG A 308 8.63 14.26 5.89
C ARG A 308 7.34 13.46 5.68
N GLU A 309 6.26 14.08 5.21
CA GLU A 309 5.01 13.41 4.84
C GLU A 309 5.26 12.26 3.86
N LEU A 310 5.90 12.55 2.72
CA LEU A 310 6.22 11.56 1.68
C LEU A 310 7.04 10.40 2.24
N ARG A 311 8.07 10.70 3.04
CA ARG A 311 8.88 9.66 3.70
C ARG A 311 8.04 8.77 4.60
N THR A 312 7.15 9.34 5.41
CA THR A 312 6.24 8.52 6.25
C THR A 312 5.19 7.74 5.45
N CYS A 313 4.88 8.14 4.21
CA CYS A 313 4.03 7.37 3.31
C CYS A 313 4.79 6.15 2.78
N VAL A 314 6.00 6.38 2.24
CA VAL A 314 6.90 5.33 1.74
C VAL A 314 7.27 4.32 2.84
N ASP A 315 7.59 4.80 4.05
CA ASP A 315 7.91 3.91 5.17
C ASP A 315 6.72 2.99 5.54
N LYS A 316 5.47 3.47 5.44
CA LYS A 316 4.25 2.67 5.65
C LYS A 316 3.99 1.68 4.51
N GLU A 317 4.10 2.12 3.27
CA GLU A 317 3.96 1.25 2.09
C GLU A 317 4.96 0.10 2.15
N LEU A 318 6.22 0.37 2.53
CA LEU A 318 7.23 -0.66 2.76
C LEU A 318 6.88 -1.59 3.94
N GLU A 319 6.35 -1.08 5.05
CA GLU A 319 5.87 -1.93 6.15
C GLU A 319 4.74 -2.87 5.70
N ASP A 320 3.77 -2.38 4.93
CA ASP A 320 2.61 -3.14 4.48
C ASP A 320 2.97 -4.15 3.38
N GLU A 321 3.83 -3.80 2.43
CA GLU A 321 4.43 -4.74 1.48
C GLU A 321 5.25 -5.83 2.20
N HIS A 322 6.05 -5.48 3.22
CA HIS A 322 6.75 -6.47 4.05
C HIS A 322 5.80 -7.39 4.82
N ARG A 323 4.67 -6.88 5.34
CA ARG A 323 3.63 -7.70 5.98
C ARG A 323 2.98 -8.66 4.97
N LEU A 324 2.60 -8.16 3.80
CA LEU A 324 1.96 -8.94 2.73
C LEU A 324 2.90 -10.02 2.19
N PHE A 325 4.16 -9.68 1.92
CA PHE A 325 5.19 -10.63 1.49
C PHE A 325 5.43 -11.72 2.54
N LYS A 326 5.46 -11.36 3.84
CA LYS A 326 5.60 -12.32 4.94
C LYS A 326 4.39 -13.27 4.99
N LEU A 327 3.17 -12.74 4.87
CA LEU A 327 1.95 -13.55 4.83
C LEU A 327 1.97 -14.52 3.65
N LEU A 328 2.25 -14.04 2.43
CA LEU A 328 2.37 -14.86 1.23
C LEU A 328 3.45 -15.96 1.38
N SER A 329 4.60 -15.63 1.99
CA SER A 329 5.69 -16.58 2.23
C SER A 329 5.30 -17.68 3.22
N VAL A 330 4.57 -17.33 4.29
CA VAL A 330 4.09 -18.31 5.28
C VAL A 330 2.99 -19.19 4.68
N GLU A 331 1.98 -18.62 4.04
CA GLU A 331 0.89 -19.41 3.46
C GLU A 331 1.35 -20.29 2.30
N SER A 332 2.24 -19.80 1.43
CA SER A 332 2.82 -20.65 0.38
C SER A 332 3.67 -21.79 0.96
N TYR A 333 4.39 -21.58 2.06
CA TYR A 333 5.09 -22.66 2.77
C TYR A 333 4.12 -23.69 3.34
N ASN A 334 3.05 -23.25 4.02
CA ASN A 334 2.00 -24.11 4.57
C ASN A 334 1.33 -24.97 3.48
N VAL A 335 1.02 -24.36 2.33
CA VAL A 335 0.46 -25.07 1.16
C VAL A 335 1.46 -26.07 0.59
N VAL A 336 2.75 -25.72 0.48
CA VAL A 336 3.79 -26.66 0.02
C VAL A 336 3.99 -27.82 1.00
N GLU A 337 3.92 -27.59 2.30
CA GLU A 337 4.04 -28.64 3.33
C GLU A 337 2.84 -29.58 3.33
N THR A 338 1.61 -29.05 3.28
CA THR A 338 0.38 -29.86 3.18
C THR A 338 0.34 -30.69 1.89
N LEU A 339 0.72 -30.11 0.74
CA LEU A 339 0.84 -30.84 -0.53
C LEU A 339 1.91 -31.94 -0.46
N LYS A 340 3.08 -31.70 0.13
CA LYS A 340 4.09 -32.75 0.40
C LYS A 340 3.54 -33.85 1.31
N GLY A 341 2.75 -33.49 2.32
CA GLY A 341 2.02 -34.43 3.17
C GLY A 341 1.07 -35.32 2.37
N ILE A 342 0.26 -34.74 1.47
CA ILE A 342 -0.62 -35.48 0.57
C ILE A 342 0.17 -36.37 -0.40
N MET A 343 1.26 -35.88 -0.99
CA MET A 343 2.14 -36.67 -1.86
C MET A 343 2.69 -37.90 -1.12
N SER A 344 3.20 -37.74 0.10
CA SER A 344 3.72 -38.88 0.90
C SER A 344 2.63 -39.93 1.21
N LYS A 345 1.39 -39.50 1.45
CA LYS A 345 0.23 -40.39 1.61
C LYS A 345 -0.08 -41.12 0.29
N GLY A 346 -0.03 -40.43 -0.85
CA GLY A 346 -0.20 -41.02 -2.17
C GLY A 346 0.90 -42.03 -2.53
N GLU A 347 2.15 -41.72 -2.20
CA GLU A 347 3.30 -42.62 -2.38
C GLU A 347 3.19 -43.87 -1.52
N THR A 348 2.85 -43.74 -0.23
CA THR A 348 2.64 -44.90 0.65
C THR A 348 1.46 -45.77 0.19
N LEU A 349 0.35 -45.17 -0.26
CA LEU A 349 -0.76 -45.91 -0.86
C LEU A 349 -0.33 -46.65 -2.14
N SER A 350 0.46 -46.02 -3.01
CA SER A 350 1.00 -46.62 -4.24
C SER A 350 1.97 -47.78 -3.93
N GLN A 351 2.82 -47.63 -2.90
CA GLN A 351 3.71 -48.68 -2.43
C GLN A 351 2.92 -49.86 -1.85
N LEU A 352 1.91 -49.60 -1.01
CA LEU A 352 1.01 -50.63 -0.47
C LEU A 352 0.26 -51.37 -1.58
N ALA A 353 -0.34 -50.65 -2.53
CA ALA A 353 -0.99 -51.25 -3.70
C ALA A 353 -0.04 -52.15 -4.50
N ARG A 354 1.22 -51.72 -4.70
CA ARG A 354 2.25 -52.52 -5.38
C ARG A 354 2.68 -53.77 -4.59
N ILE A 355 2.67 -53.72 -3.25
CA ILE A 355 2.94 -54.88 -2.40
C ILE A 355 1.75 -55.86 -2.45
N CYS A 356 0.53 -55.37 -2.27
CA CYS A 356 -0.70 -56.18 -2.38
C CYS A 356 -0.81 -56.86 -3.75
N ALA A 357 -0.51 -56.13 -4.83
CA ALA A 357 -0.50 -56.66 -6.20
C ALA A 357 0.48 -57.81 -6.43
N LYS A 358 1.45 -58.08 -5.54
CA LYS A 358 2.28 -59.30 -5.63
C LYS A 358 1.52 -60.55 -5.16
N MET A 359 0.58 -60.41 -4.25
CA MET A 359 -0.19 -61.50 -3.64
C MET A 359 -1.45 -61.88 -4.43
N GLU A 360 -1.92 -60.99 -5.31
CA GLU A 360 -3.09 -61.18 -6.16
C GLU A 360 -2.86 -62.23 -7.26
N THR A 361 -3.86 -63.09 -7.50
CA THR A 361 -3.80 -64.10 -8.57
C THR A 361 -3.90 -63.49 -9.97
N GLN A 362 -3.50 -64.25 -11.00
CA GLN A 362 -3.70 -63.83 -12.39
C GLN A 362 -5.17 -63.58 -12.74
N ARG A 363 -6.11 -64.31 -12.08
CA ARG A 363 -7.55 -64.09 -12.24
C ARG A 363 -7.93 -62.70 -11.74
N GLU A 364 -7.56 -62.34 -10.50
CA GLU A 364 -7.84 -61.02 -9.93
C GLU A 364 -7.18 -59.84 -10.67
N LYS A 365 -6.11 -60.09 -11.45
CA LYS A 365 -5.43 -59.07 -12.26
C LYS A 365 -6.03 -58.88 -13.64
N MET A 366 -6.61 -59.94 -14.22
CA MET A 366 -7.20 -59.92 -15.56
C MET A 366 -8.72 -59.69 -15.53
N PHE A 367 -9.37 -60.00 -14.40
CA PHE A 367 -10.82 -60.00 -14.27
C PHE A 367 -11.35 -58.64 -13.79
N MET A 368 -11.84 -57.84 -14.74
CA MET A 368 -12.79 -56.77 -14.42
C MET A 368 -14.07 -57.43 -13.90
N LEU A 369 -14.38 -57.19 -12.63
CA LEU A 369 -15.58 -57.69 -11.97
C LEU A 369 -16.83 -57.31 -12.78
N PRO A 370 -17.73 -58.25 -13.11
CA PRO A 370 -19.03 -57.93 -13.69
C PRO A 370 -19.71 -56.84 -12.87
N GLN A 371 -20.35 -55.89 -13.56
CA GLN A 371 -21.31 -55.02 -12.91
C GLN A 371 -22.42 -55.93 -12.38
N LEU A 372 -22.64 -55.92 -11.07
CA LEU A 372 -23.89 -56.44 -10.52
C LEU A 372 -25.00 -55.57 -11.12
N SER A 373 -25.97 -56.18 -11.80
CA SER A 373 -27.22 -55.45 -12.09
C SER A 373 -27.81 -55.01 -10.75
N ARG A 374 -28.20 -53.73 -10.66
CA ARG A 374 -28.73 -53.12 -9.43
C ARG A 374 -29.99 -53.82 -8.89
N GLU A 375 -30.59 -54.71 -9.68
CA GLU A 375 -31.77 -55.52 -9.36
C GLU A 375 -31.56 -56.55 -8.23
N ILE A 376 -30.31 -56.94 -7.91
CA ILE A 376 -30.05 -58.03 -6.96
C ILE A 376 -30.02 -57.55 -5.49
N ILE A 377 -30.00 -56.23 -5.24
CA ILE A 377 -30.08 -55.68 -3.89
C ILE A 377 -31.13 -54.57 -3.87
N GLU A 378 -32.32 -54.88 -3.34
CA GLU A 378 -33.35 -53.91 -2.99
C GLU A 378 -32.92 -53.06 -1.77
N ILE A 379 -31.84 -52.29 -1.92
CA ILE A 379 -31.60 -51.16 -1.03
C ILE A 379 -32.70 -50.16 -1.35
N HIS A 380 -33.68 -50.05 -0.46
CA HIS A 380 -34.65 -48.97 -0.51
C HIS A 380 -33.91 -47.64 -0.38
N GLU A 381 -33.72 -46.95 -1.50
CA GLU A 381 -33.26 -45.56 -1.52
C GLU A 381 -34.34 -44.72 -0.82
N VAL A 382 -34.15 -44.48 0.48
CA VAL A 382 -34.98 -43.56 1.25
C VAL A 382 -34.75 -42.17 0.66
N GLN A 383 -35.73 -41.70 -0.11
CA GLN A 383 -35.77 -40.34 -0.64
C GLN A 383 -35.90 -39.35 0.53
N THR A 384 -34.77 -38.88 1.06
CA THR A 384 -34.77 -37.70 1.93
C THR A 384 -35.01 -36.46 1.05
N PRO A 385 -36.02 -35.63 1.35
CA PRO A 385 -36.31 -34.42 0.57
C PRO A 385 -35.13 -33.46 0.49
N ALA A 386 -35.12 -32.64 -0.55
CA ALA A 386 -34.11 -31.61 -0.75
C ALA A 386 -34.23 -30.47 0.28
N GLU A 387 -33.16 -29.67 0.34
CA GLU A 387 -33.07 -28.35 0.98
C GLU A 387 -33.11 -28.33 2.52
N GLN A 388 -31.94 -28.15 3.16
CA GLN A 388 -31.58 -26.88 3.80
C GLN A 388 -30.15 -26.86 4.37
N GLU A 389 -29.61 -25.64 4.44
CA GLU A 389 -28.41 -25.16 5.14
C GLU A 389 -27.02 -25.74 4.80
N ALA A 390 -26.12 -24.81 4.46
CA ALA A 390 -24.72 -25.05 4.12
C ALA A 390 -23.84 -25.19 5.38
N VAL A 391 -24.03 -26.29 6.11
CA VAL A 391 -22.99 -26.85 6.97
C VAL A 391 -22.38 -28.04 6.24
N SER A 392 -21.09 -27.95 5.87
CA SER A 392 -20.38 -29.09 5.30
C SER A 392 -20.17 -30.14 6.39
N ASP A 393 -21.13 -31.04 6.49
CA ASP A 393 -21.08 -32.21 7.35
C ASP A 393 -20.10 -33.22 6.74
N PRO A 394 -18.92 -33.47 7.34
CA PRO A 394 -17.87 -34.29 6.72
C PRO A 394 -18.33 -35.71 6.40
N LEU A 395 -19.36 -36.22 7.10
CA LEU A 395 -19.99 -37.50 6.76
C LEU A 395 -20.62 -37.50 5.36
N LYS A 396 -21.18 -36.38 4.88
CA LYS A 396 -21.81 -36.30 3.56
C LYS A 396 -20.77 -36.38 2.43
N GLU A 397 -19.61 -35.77 2.60
CA GLU A 397 -18.50 -35.90 1.63
C GLU A 397 -17.93 -37.33 1.64
N GLU A 398 -17.68 -37.93 2.82
CA GLU A 398 -17.23 -39.32 2.89
C GLU A 398 -18.24 -40.28 2.23
N VAL A 399 -19.54 -40.14 2.51
CA VAL A 399 -20.60 -40.95 1.91
C VAL A 399 -20.69 -40.75 0.39
N ALA A 400 -20.46 -39.53 -0.12
CA ALA A 400 -20.41 -39.26 -1.56
C ALA A 400 -19.21 -39.92 -2.27
N THR A 401 -18.13 -40.23 -1.56
CA THR A 401 -16.97 -40.96 -2.12
C THR A 401 -17.12 -42.48 -2.12
N LEU A 402 -18.02 -43.05 -1.28
CA LEU A 402 -18.21 -44.52 -1.19
C LEU A 402 -18.51 -45.20 -2.55
N PRO A 403 -19.36 -44.65 -3.45
CA PRO A 403 -19.57 -45.22 -4.78
C PRO A 403 -18.31 -45.27 -5.65
N GLN A 404 -17.35 -44.35 -5.44
CA GLN A 404 -16.08 -44.34 -6.18
C GLN A 404 -15.15 -45.47 -5.72
N MET A 405 -15.29 -45.93 -4.47
CA MET A 405 -14.55 -47.06 -3.91
C MET A 405 -15.23 -48.42 -4.11
N GLU A 406 -16.41 -48.48 -4.72
CA GLU A 406 -17.23 -49.70 -4.82
C GLU A 406 -16.44 -50.87 -5.46
N THR A 407 -15.68 -50.60 -6.52
CA THR A 407 -14.84 -51.60 -7.22
C THR A 407 -13.73 -52.16 -6.32
N PHE A 408 -13.15 -51.33 -5.44
CA PHE A 408 -12.16 -51.77 -4.46
C PHE A 408 -12.79 -52.67 -3.40
N TRP A 409 -13.94 -52.27 -2.85
CA TRP A 409 -14.66 -53.06 -1.85
C TRP A 409 -15.18 -54.40 -2.40
N ARG A 410 -15.69 -54.44 -3.64
CA ARG A 410 -16.04 -55.71 -4.31
C ARG A 410 -14.83 -56.65 -4.42
N ARG A 411 -13.64 -56.13 -4.73
CA ARG A 411 -12.40 -56.91 -4.81
C ARG A 411 -11.96 -57.46 -3.45
N VAL A 412 -12.03 -56.64 -2.39
CA VAL A 412 -11.76 -57.07 -1.00
C VAL A 412 -12.73 -58.17 -0.57
N ASN A 413 -14.02 -58.03 -0.87
CA ASN A 413 -15.05 -59.00 -0.50
C ASN A 413 -14.86 -60.35 -1.20
N ASN A 414 -14.49 -60.37 -2.48
CA ASN A 414 -14.19 -61.62 -3.18
C ASN A 414 -13.01 -62.37 -2.56
N VAL A 415 -11.90 -61.66 -2.27
CA VAL A 415 -10.75 -62.26 -1.60
C VAL A 415 -11.12 -62.78 -0.21
N ALA A 416 -12.03 -62.11 0.52
CA ALA A 416 -12.55 -62.61 1.79
C ALA A 416 -13.35 -63.92 1.63
N VAL A 417 -14.15 -64.06 0.57
CA VAL A 417 -14.85 -65.31 0.22
C VAL A 417 -13.86 -66.42 -0.15
N ASP A 418 -12.89 -66.16 -1.02
CA ASP A 418 -11.86 -67.14 -1.40
C ASP A 418 -11.05 -67.63 -0.18
N VAL A 419 -10.67 -66.71 0.72
CA VAL A 419 -10.01 -67.04 1.99
C VAL A 419 -10.91 -67.87 2.90
N ALA A 420 -12.23 -67.65 2.92
CA ALA A 420 -13.17 -68.47 3.67
C ALA A 420 -13.28 -69.89 3.10
N CYS A 421 -13.40 -70.02 1.77
CA CYS A 421 -13.41 -71.30 1.06
C CYS A 421 -12.12 -72.11 1.29
N LEU A 422 -10.95 -71.46 1.17
CA LEU A 422 -9.65 -72.10 1.45
C LEU A 422 -9.52 -72.54 2.91
N LYS A 423 -10.02 -71.76 3.88
CA LYS A 423 -10.08 -72.17 5.29
C LYS A 423 -10.99 -73.38 5.51
N GLN A 424 -12.11 -73.48 4.80
CA GLN A 424 -13.02 -74.62 4.88
C GLN A 424 -12.39 -75.89 4.26
N GLN A 425 -11.81 -75.78 3.07
CA GLN A 425 -11.08 -76.89 2.42
C GLN A 425 -9.92 -77.37 3.29
N LYS A 426 -9.14 -76.46 3.89
CA LYS A 426 -8.09 -76.80 4.83
C LYS A 426 -8.62 -77.62 6.00
N ARG A 427 -9.72 -77.19 6.65
CA ARG A 427 -10.34 -77.93 7.76
C ARG A 427 -10.82 -79.33 7.34
N GLN A 428 -11.39 -79.46 6.14
CA GLN A 428 -11.78 -80.76 5.58
C GLN A 428 -10.57 -81.67 5.35
N LEU A 429 -9.48 -81.15 4.76
CA LEU A 429 -8.23 -81.89 4.55
C LEU A 429 -7.52 -82.25 5.86
N GLU A 430 -7.58 -81.40 6.88
CA GLU A 430 -7.08 -81.71 8.23
C GLU A 430 -7.90 -82.83 8.88
N ALA A 431 -9.22 -82.83 8.71
CA ALA A 431 -10.11 -83.88 9.20
C ALA A 431 -9.91 -85.22 8.46
N THR A 432 -9.82 -85.22 7.12
CA THR A 432 -9.55 -86.46 6.36
C THR A 432 -8.14 -86.98 6.60
N ASN A 433 -7.13 -86.12 6.78
CA ASN A 433 -5.78 -86.53 7.17
C ASN A 433 -5.76 -87.15 8.58
N ALA A 434 -6.52 -86.60 9.53
CA ALA A 434 -6.71 -87.21 10.85
C ALA A 434 -7.41 -88.58 10.75
N GLN A 435 -8.44 -88.71 9.92
CA GLN A 435 -9.15 -89.97 9.68
C GLN A 435 -8.26 -91.02 8.99
N LEU A 436 -7.49 -90.65 7.97
CA LEU A 436 -6.54 -91.52 7.28
C LEU A 436 -5.40 -91.95 8.22
N LYS A 437 -4.93 -91.07 9.11
CA LYS A 437 -3.97 -91.45 10.17
C LYS A 437 -4.56 -92.44 11.16
N ALA A 438 -5.82 -92.29 11.55
CA ALA A 438 -6.50 -93.24 12.41
C ALA A 438 -6.69 -94.60 11.70
N GLN A 439 -7.10 -94.60 10.44
CA GLN A 439 -7.21 -95.82 9.62
C GLN A 439 -5.85 -96.49 9.37
N LEU A 440 -4.77 -95.72 9.20
CA LEU A 440 -3.41 -96.26 9.10
C LEU A 440 -2.96 -96.88 10.44
N GLN A 441 -3.28 -96.24 11.57
CA GLN A 441 -3.01 -96.81 12.91
C GLN A 441 -3.79 -98.11 13.11
N GLU A 442 -5.08 -98.14 12.76
CA GLU A 442 -5.93 -99.33 12.84
C GLU A 442 -5.43 -100.45 11.90
N TYR A 443 -5.04 -100.12 10.66
CA TYR A 443 -4.44 -101.06 9.73
C TYR A 443 -3.12 -101.62 10.25
N LEU A 444 -2.24 -100.77 10.82
CA LEU A 444 -0.98 -101.23 11.43
C LEU A 444 -1.22 -102.12 12.66
N ILE A 445 -2.22 -101.81 13.49
CA ILE A 445 -2.65 -102.66 14.61
C ILE A 445 -3.16 -104.02 14.07
N ASN A 446 -4.03 -104.02 13.05
CA ASN A 446 -4.58 -105.24 12.45
C ASN A 446 -3.52 -106.05 11.68
N LEU A 447 -2.49 -105.41 11.12
CA LEU A 447 -1.37 -106.08 10.47
C LEU A 447 -0.42 -106.70 11.51
N ASN A 448 -0.29 -106.08 12.69
CA ASN A 448 0.41 -106.62 13.85
C ASN A 448 -0.38 -107.73 14.60
N ILE A 449 -1.68 -107.88 14.29
CA ILE A 449 -2.54 -108.98 14.78
C ILE A 449 -2.60 -110.14 13.77
N SER A 450 -2.58 -109.85 12.46
CA SER A 450 -2.57 -110.87 11.38
C SER A 450 -1.16 -111.39 11.05
N SER A 451 -0.11 -110.62 11.34
CA SER A 451 1.26 -111.13 11.47
C SER A 451 1.39 -111.82 12.83
N GLY A 452 1.13 -113.13 12.86
CA GLY A 452 0.91 -113.87 14.10
C GLY A 452 1.98 -113.68 15.18
N SER A 453 1.52 -113.29 16.38
CA SER A 453 2.27 -113.19 17.65
C SER A 453 3.47 -112.23 17.69
N ASN A 454 3.33 -111.17 18.49
CA ASN A 454 3.99 -111.19 19.80
C ASN A 454 3.39 -110.18 20.79
N SER A 455 2.71 -110.69 21.82
CA SER A 455 2.32 -109.96 23.03
C SER A 455 3.53 -109.67 23.95
N HIS A 456 4.71 -109.42 23.37
CA HIS A 456 5.97 -109.29 24.09
C HIS A 456 6.94 -108.25 23.50
N ILE A 457 6.44 -107.06 23.14
CA ILE A 457 7.28 -105.86 22.90
C ILE A 457 6.78 -104.68 23.76
N GLN A 458 6.47 -104.94 25.03
CA GLN A 458 6.39 -103.90 26.08
C GLN A 458 7.71 -103.72 26.86
N GLY A 459 8.78 -104.42 26.47
CA GLY A 459 10.07 -104.42 27.18
C GLY A 459 11.16 -103.46 26.65
N TYR A 460 11.08 -103.00 25.40
CA TYR A 460 12.21 -102.34 24.71
C TYR A 460 11.94 -100.93 24.15
N LEU A 461 11.01 -100.19 24.74
CA LEU A 461 11.06 -98.73 24.74
C LEU A 461 11.31 -98.22 26.15
N SER A 462 12.57 -98.35 26.56
CA SER A 462 13.17 -97.78 27.76
C SER A 462 12.73 -96.32 27.97
N ARG A 463 12.50 -95.94 29.23
CA ARG A 463 12.32 -94.53 29.64
C ARG A 463 13.38 -93.65 28.99
N ARG A 464 12.92 -92.65 28.22
CA ARG A 464 13.77 -91.60 27.65
C ARG A 464 14.55 -90.91 28.79
N PRO A 465 15.89 -90.74 28.68
CA PRO A 465 16.65 -89.94 29.63
C PRO A 465 16.09 -88.52 29.73
N LYS A 466 16.09 -87.95 30.94
CA LYS A 466 15.59 -86.57 31.20
C LYS A 466 16.40 -85.48 30.48
N SER A 467 17.51 -85.81 29.81
CA SER A 467 18.34 -84.91 29.00
C SER A 467 17.87 -84.75 27.54
N MET A 468 16.77 -85.41 27.12
CA MET A 468 16.22 -85.29 25.76
C MET A 468 14.75 -84.80 25.71
N SER A 469 14.25 -84.12 26.74
CA SER A 469 13.03 -83.31 26.60
C SER A 469 13.35 -82.05 25.80
N VAL A 470 13.22 -82.14 24.48
CA VAL A 470 13.00 -80.93 23.67
C VAL A 470 11.60 -80.45 24.04
N ASP A 471 11.54 -79.39 24.85
CA ASP A 471 10.29 -78.68 25.08
C ASP A 471 9.69 -78.34 23.72
N ARG A 472 8.41 -78.65 23.54
CA ARG A 472 7.65 -77.99 22.48
C ARG A 472 7.72 -76.51 22.83
N VAL A 473 8.42 -75.75 22.00
CA VAL A 473 8.28 -74.29 21.98
C VAL A 473 6.80 -74.02 21.77
N THR A 474 6.09 -73.77 22.86
CA THR A 474 4.76 -73.20 22.83
C THR A 474 4.95 -71.90 22.07
N GLN A 475 4.40 -71.85 20.86
CA GLN A 475 4.32 -70.63 20.09
C GLN A 475 3.83 -69.55 21.04
N LEU A 476 4.68 -68.55 21.31
CA LEU A 476 4.36 -67.47 22.24
C LEU A 476 3.18 -66.73 21.64
N ARG A 477 1.98 -67.14 22.05
CA ARG A 477 0.76 -66.38 21.87
C ARG A 477 0.93 -65.17 22.76
N LEU A 478 1.54 -64.13 22.20
CA LEU A 478 1.61 -62.80 22.79
C LEU A 478 0.17 -62.35 23.01
N GLN A 479 -0.33 -62.63 24.21
CA GLN A 479 -1.42 -61.88 24.81
C GLN A 479 -1.02 -60.41 24.69
N PRO A 480 -1.84 -59.53 24.09
CA PRO A 480 -1.55 -58.12 24.12
C PRO A 480 -1.56 -57.68 25.59
N LYS A 481 -0.37 -57.43 26.16
CA LYS A 481 -0.27 -56.74 27.43
C LYS A 481 -0.98 -55.41 27.23
N GLN A 482 -2.03 -55.17 28.01
CA GLN A 482 -2.61 -53.84 28.17
C GLN A 482 -1.55 -52.94 28.81
N VAL A 483 -0.70 -52.35 27.99
CA VAL A 483 0.11 -51.20 28.40
C VAL A 483 -0.84 -50.03 28.45
N LYS A 484 -1.41 -49.78 29.64
CA LYS A 484 -2.01 -48.49 29.96
C LYS A 484 -0.96 -47.43 29.68
N SER A 485 -1.31 -46.41 28.90
CA SER A 485 -0.45 -45.23 28.74
C SER A 485 -0.27 -44.58 30.11
N ALA A 486 0.91 -44.75 30.69
CA ALA A 486 1.31 -43.97 31.85
C ALA A 486 1.51 -42.53 31.39
N MET A 487 0.60 -41.65 31.81
CA MET A 487 0.81 -40.21 31.72
C MET A 487 2.10 -39.83 32.44
N ALA A 488 2.96 -39.05 31.78
CA ALA A 488 4.12 -38.45 32.41
C ALA A 488 3.68 -37.19 33.20
N THR A 489 3.11 -37.38 34.39
CA THR A 489 2.72 -36.30 35.30
C THR A 489 3.06 -36.61 36.76
N ALA A 490 4.33 -36.44 37.14
CA ALA A 490 4.84 -36.11 38.48
C ALA A 490 6.38 -36.05 38.45
N GLY A 491 7.08 -35.16 39.16
CA GLY A 491 6.59 -33.99 39.88
C GLY A 491 7.62 -33.39 40.86
N GLY A 492 7.64 -32.07 40.96
CA GLY A 492 7.98 -31.32 42.18
C GLY A 492 9.48 -31.15 42.54
N ARG A 493 9.83 -30.21 43.43
CA ARG A 493 9.03 -29.14 44.08
C ARG A 493 9.96 -28.14 44.80
N ARG A 494 9.48 -26.89 45.01
CA ARG A 494 10.00 -25.81 45.91
C ARG A 494 11.18 -24.95 45.40
N PRO A 495 11.34 -23.69 45.90
CA PRO A 495 10.31 -22.72 46.32
C PRO A 495 10.56 -21.27 45.82
N MET A 496 9.62 -20.35 46.13
CA MET A 496 9.77 -18.88 46.01
C MET A 496 10.85 -18.33 46.98
N PRO A 497 11.42 -17.14 46.71
CA PRO A 497 10.85 -15.85 47.16
C PRO A 497 10.62 -14.88 45.98
N GLU A 498 9.61 -14.00 45.94
CA GLU A 498 9.24 -12.89 46.85
C GLU A 498 10.12 -11.62 46.73
N ASN A 499 9.56 -10.62 46.03
CA ASN A 499 9.60 -9.16 46.22
C ASN A 499 10.90 -8.34 46.42
N TYR A 500 10.74 -7.04 46.09
CA TYR A 500 11.56 -5.85 46.39
C TYR A 500 12.82 -5.55 45.54
N VAL A 501 12.65 -4.57 44.64
CA VAL A 501 13.36 -3.27 44.57
C VAL A 501 14.78 -3.19 45.17
N PRO A 502 15.74 -2.63 44.42
CA PRO A 502 16.81 -1.80 44.95
C PRO A 502 16.57 -0.30 44.63
N SER A 503 16.39 0.50 45.68
CA SER A 503 16.53 1.96 45.66
C SER A 503 17.77 2.32 46.46
N CYS A 504 18.37 3.49 46.18
CA CYS A 504 19.42 4.13 46.98
C CYS A 504 20.81 3.44 46.96
N GLU A 505 21.97 4.13 47.05
CA GLU A 505 22.19 5.57 47.24
C GLU A 505 23.59 6.08 46.81
N ALA A 506 23.64 7.38 46.54
CA ALA A 506 24.75 8.34 46.78
C ALA A 506 26.23 8.01 46.47
N ARG A 507 26.78 8.77 45.51
CA ARG A 507 27.94 9.71 45.63
C ARG A 507 27.86 10.65 44.42
N ILE A 508 27.72 11.99 44.50
CA ILE A 508 28.43 13.02 45.28
C ILE A 508 29.96 12.95 45.02
N SER A 509 30.64 13.96 44.45
CA SER A 509 30.28 15.32 43.98
C SER A 509 30.76 15.53 42.50
N SER A 510 30.90 16.70 41.85
CA SER A 510 30.96 18.12 42.25
C SER A 510 30.70 19.06 41.04
N SER A 511 30.79 20.39 41.24
CA SER A 511 30.93 21.45 40.22
C SER A 511 29.72 21.68 39.31
N ILE A 512 28.73 22.52 39.66
CA ILE A 512 28.78 23.99 39.88
C ILE A 512 29.21 24.76 38.63
N ARG A 513 28.23 25.28 37.87
CA ARG A 513 27.97 26.74 37.75
C ARG A 513 26.71 27.06 36.94
N SER A 514 25.64 27.42 37.65
CA SER A 514 24.55 28.22 37.12
C SER A 514 24.88 29.72 37.19
N ARG A 515 24.89 30.39 36.04
CA ARG A 515 24.43 31.79 35.87
C ARG A 515 23.52 31.71 34.63
N SER A 516 22.28 32.18 34.62
CA SER A 516 21.75 33.37 35.31
C SER A 516 20.31 33.19 35.81
N LEU A 517 20.04 33.74 36.99
CA LEU A 517 18.70 34.18 37.40
C LEU A 517 18.75 35.69 37.58
N MET A 518 18.13 36.44 36.68
CA MET A 518 17.59 37.79 36.90
C MET A 518 16.34 37.89 36.02
N ARG A 519 15.13 37.85 36.57
CA ARG A 519 14.42 39.05 37.05
C ARG A 519 14.46 40.20 36.04
N SER A 520 13.59 40.18 35.05
CA SER A 520 12.99 41.39 34.49
C SER A 520 11.51 41.45 34.89
N LYS A 521 11.11 42.57 35.48
CA LYS A 521 9.70 42.91 35.76
C LYS A 521 9.03 43.37 34.45
N PRO A 522 7.69 43.35 34.34
CA PRO A 522 7.01 44.04 33.25
C PRO A 522 7.36 45.53 33.29
N GLN A 523 7.74 46.09 32.13
CA GLN A 523 7.88 47.54 31.99
C GLN A 523 6.48 48.14 31.80
N LEU A 524 6.04 48.91 32.80
CA LEU A 524 4.94 49.84 32.66
C LEU A 524 5.34 50.98 31.71
N ALA A 525 4.36 51.52 30.99
CA ALA A 525 4.57 52.63 30.06
C ALA A 525 5.23 53.84 30.73
N LYS A 526 6.27 54.38 30.09
CA LYS A 526 6.70 55.76 30.35
C LYS A 526 5.86 56.69 29.48
N ILE A 527 5.08 57.53 30.13
CA ILE A 527 4.52 58.73 29.52
C ILE A 527 5.64 59.76 29.51
N GLU A 528 6.17 60.11 28.34
CA GLU A 528 7.06 61.27 28.20
C GLU A 528 6.23 62.55 28.16
N ILE A 529 6.09 63.19 29.33
CA ILE A 529 5.62 64.56 29.42
C ILE A 529 6.78 65.47 28.96
N ARG A 530 6.80 65.86 27.69
CA ARG A 530 7.59 67.01 27.25
C ARG A 530 6.93 68.29 27.72
N ALA A 531 7.34 68.77 28.90
CA ALA A 531 7.10 70.13 29.31
C ALA A 531 7.98 71.08 28.47
N HIS A 532 7.41 71.67 27.43
CA HIS A 532 7.93 72.92 26.89
C HIS A 532 7.36 74.07 27.73
N PHE A 533 8.24 74.71 28.51
CA PHE A 533 7.99 76.02 29.12
C PHE A 533 8.96 77.02 28.50
N ALA A 534 8.44 78.19 28.14
CA ALA A 534 9.09 79.47 27.85
C ALA A 534 10.45 79.41 27.12
#